data_AF-A0A645DUZ6-F1
#
_entry.id   AF-A0A645DUZ6-F1
#
_cell.length_a   1.000
_cell.length_b   1.000
_cell.length_c   1.000
_cell.angle_alpha   90.00
_cell.angle_beta   90.00
_cell.angle_gamma   90.00
#
_symmetry.space_group_name_H-M   'P 1'
#
loop_
_entity.id
_entity.type
_entity.pdbx_description
1 polymer ?
#
loop_
_entity_poly.entity_id
_entity_poly.type
_entity_poly.pdbx_seq_one_letter_code
_entity_poly.pdbx_strand_id
1 'polypeptide(L)' 'MFKDTDTKKSFVTKHQRRCEWVKEHIEDLRIEFGLENAKWRVKSLFLVNEPIISNSFYGKNLKVIIYNNINEKELEKI' A
#
# COMPACT_ATOMS: atom_id res chain seq x y z
N MET A 1 -10.06 -10.06 -5.03
CA MET A 1 -9.11 -9.21 -4.29
C MET A 1 -8.24 -8.35 -5.20
N PHE A 2 -7.63 -8.93 -6.24
CA PHE A 2 -6.63 -8.23 -7.07
C PHE A 2 -7.12 -7.76 -8.44
N LYS A 3 -8.31 -8.18 -8.89
CA LYS A 3 -8.91 -7.77 -10.17
C LYS A 3 -10.27 -7.13 -9.94
N ASP A 4 -10.56 -6.06 -10.69
CA ASP A 4 -11.87 -5.41 -10.70
C ASP A 4 -12.90 -6.34 -11.35
N THR A 5 -14.14 -6.21 -10.93
CA THR A 5 -15.31 -6.68 -11.68
C THR A 5 -16.10 -5.49 -12.20
N ASP A 6 -17.03 -5.72 -13.11
CA ASP A 6 -17.88 -4.66 -13.67
C ASP A 6 -18.66 -3.91 -12.59
N THR A 7 -18.98 -4.59 -11.49
CA THR A 7 -19.77 -4.04 -10.38
C THR A 7 -18.92 -3.60 -9.19
N LYS A 8 -17.68 -4.09 -9.03
CA LYS A 8 -16.87 -3.85 -7.82
C LYS A 8 -15.40 -3.66 -8.13
N LYS A 9 -14.86 -2.55 -7.60
CA LYS A 9 -13.41 -2.30 -7.58
C LYS A 9 -12.69 -3.24 -6.62
N SER A 10 -11.55 -3.73 -7.08
CA SER A 10 -10.65 -4.60 -6.33
C SER A 10 -9.97 -3.87 -5.18
N PHE A 11 -9.40 -4.63 -4.24
CA PHE A 11 -8.64 -4.04 -3.13
C PHE A 11 -7.42 -3.29 -3.65
N VAL A 12 -6.78 -3.79 -4.71
CA VAL A 12 -5.64 -3.13 -5.35
C VAL A 12 -6.03 -1.77 -5.90
N THR A 13 -7.08 -1.71 -6.71
CA THR A 13 -7.55 -0.45 -7.30
C THR A 13 -7.98 0.55 -6.23
N LYS A 14 -8.68 0.08 -5.19
CA LYS A 14 -9.06 0.93 -4.06
C LYS A 14 -7.84 1.44 -3.29
N HIS A 15 -6.84 0.59 -3.07
CA HIS A 15 -5.62 0.97 -2.35
C HIS A 15 -4.79 1.98 -3.16
N GLN A 16 -4.65 1.78 -4.48
CA GLN A 16 -3.99 2.75 -5.36
C GLN A 16 -4.63 4.14 -5.27
N ARG A 17 -5.96 4.21 -5.36
CA ARG A 17 -6.71 5.48 -5.20
C ARG A 17 -6.47 6.14 -3.84
N ARG A 18 -6.40 5.36 -2.77
CA ARG A 18 -6.07 5.87 -1.42
C ARG A 18 -4.64 6.41 -1.38
N CYS A 19 -3.68 5.70 -1.98
CA CYS A 19 -2.29 6.17 -2.03
C CYS A 19 -2.14 7.45 -2.86
N GLU A 20 -2.89 7.59 -3.96
CA GLU A 20 -2.94 8.83 -4.74
C GLU A 20 -3.50 9.98 -3.90
N TRP A 21 -4.65 9.75 -3.26
CA TRP A 21 -5.24 10.74 -2.36
C TRP A 21 -4.29 11.17 -1.23
N VAL A 22 -3.61 10.22 -0.58
CA VAL A 22 -2.62 10.51 0.46
C VAL A 22 -1.43 11.32 -0.06
N LYS A 23 -0.98 11.08 -1.30
CA LYS A 23 0.09 11.89 -1.92
C LYS A 23 -0.35 13.33 -2.16
N GLU A 24 -1.59 13.53 -2.59
CA GLU A 24 -2.17 14.85 -2.84
C GLU A 24 -2.41 15.63 -1.53
N HIS A 25 -2.68 14.93 -0.42
CA HIS A 25 -3.06 15.53 0.87
C HIS A 25 -2.00 15.29 1.96
N ILE A 26 -0.74 15.08 1.58
CA ILE A 26 0.32 14.73 2.55
C ILE A 26 0.57 15.83 3.58
N GLU A 27 0.40 17.09 3.19
CA GLU A 27 0.56 18.24 4.12
C GLU A 27 -0.56 18.31 5.15
N ASP A 28 -1.80 18.02 4.76
CA ASP A 28 -2.93 17.96 5.69
C ASP A 28 -2.70 16.86 6.74
N LEU A 29 -2.26 15.69 6.28
CA LEU A 29 -1.91 14.57 7.17
C LEU A 29 -0.72 14.93 8.07
N ARG A 30 0.28 15.64 7.56
CA ARG A 30 1.43 16.09 8.36
C ARG A 30 0.98 16.98 9.51
N ILE A 31 0.05 17.91 9.26
CA ILE A 31 -0.49 18.81 10.27
C ILE A 31 -1.36 18.03 11.26
N GLU A 32 -2.32 17.24 10.78
CA GLU A 32 -3.28 16.49 11.61
C GLU A 32 -2.59 15.53 12.58
N PHE A 33 -1.56 14.82 12.11
CA PHE A 33 -0.81 13.85 12.92
C PHE A 33 0.41 14.44 13.63
N GLY A 34 0.65 15.76 13.54
CA GLY A 34 1.78 16.42 14.20
C GLY A 34 3.15 15.92 13.74
N LEU A 35 3.27 15.54 12.46
CA LEU A 35 4.50 14.99 11.88
C LEU A 35 5.54 16.09 11.64
N GLU A 36 6.81 15.70 11.67
CA GLU A 36 7.93 16.60 11.40
C GLU A 36 7.78 17.33 10.07
N ASN A 37 8.21 18.60 10.05
CA ASN A 37 8.23 19.42 8.84
C ASN A 37 9.39 19.02 7.92
N ALA A 38 9.24 17.85 7.31
CA ALA A 38 10.20 17.23 6.41
C ALA A 38 9.52 16.79 5.10
N LYS A 39 10.31 16.42 4.10
CA LYS A 39 9.76 15.84 2.86
C LYS A 39 9.33 14.41 3.10
N TRP A 40 8.03 14.17 3.11
CA TRP A 40 7.44 12.85 3.28
C TRP A 40 7.32 12.12 1.94
N ARG A 41 7.58 10.81 1.95
CA ARG A 41 7.37 9.92 0.79
C ARG A 41 6.29 8.90 1.13
N VAL A 42 5.27 8.82 0.28
CA VAL A 42 4.20 7.82 0.41
C VAL A 42 4.63 6.52 -0.27
N LYS A 43 4.74 5.44 0.51
CA LYS A 43 4.97 4.07 0.03
C LYS A 43 3.71 3.24 0.25
N SER A 44 3.40 2.33 -0.67
CA SER A 44 2.27 1.40 -0.56
C SER A 44 2.76 -0.01 -0.24
N LEU A 45 2.03 -0.69 0.66
CA LEU A 45 2.34 -2.04 1.13
C LEU A 45 1.06 -2.76 1.49
N PHE A 46 0.94 -4.02 1.09
CA PHE A 46 -0.03 -4.95 1.66
C PHE A 46 0.65 -5.83 2.71
N LEU A 47 0.07 -5.86 3.90
CA LEU A 47 0.42 -6.82 4.94
C LEU A 47 -0.60 -7.95 4.93
N VAL A 48 -0.13 -9.20 4.85
CA VAL A 48 -0.98 -10.39 4.78
C VAL A 48 -0.52 -11.44 5.76
N ASN A 49 -1.45 -12.22 6.31
CA ASN A 49 -1.09 -13.28 7.26
C ASN A 49 -0.46 -14.50 6.56
N GLU A 50 -0.82 -14.73 5.30
CA GLU A 50 -0.39 -15.88 4.51
C GLU A 50 0.08 -15.46 3.11
N PRO A 51 0.96 -16.25 2.46
CA PRO A 51 1.39 -15.99 1.09
C PRO A 51 0.21 -15.91 0.12
N ILE A 52 0.22 -14.90 -0.75
CA ILE A 52 -0.79 -14.80 -1.83
C ILE A 52 -0.35 -15.67 -3.01
N ILE A 53 -1.14 -16.70 -3.31
CA ILE A 53 -0.96 -17.53 -4.52
C ILE A 53 -2.12 -17.24 -5.48
N SER A 54 -1.89 -16.37 -6.46
CA SER A 54 -2.91 -16.06 -7.49
C SER A 54 -2.31 -15.51 -8.77
N ASN A 55 -2.72 -16.05 -9.92
CA ASN A 55 -2.35 -15.51 -11.25
C ASN A 55 -2.75 -14.04 -11.43
N SER A 56 -3.83 -13.62 -10.76
CA SER A 56 -4.30 -12.23 -10.80
C SER A 56 -3.41 -11.25 -10.01
N PHE A 57 -2.48 -11.78 -9.21
CA PHE A 57 -1.56 -11.02 -8.35
C PHE A 57 -0.17 -10.89 -8.98
N TYR A 58 0.38 -11.94 -9.60
CA TYR A 58 1.75 -12.00 -10.12
C TYR A 58 2.13 -10.89 -11.12
N GLY A 59 1.16 -10.25 -11.79
CA GLY A 59 1.40 -9.17 -12.76
C GLY A 59 1.23 -7.73 -12.22
N LYS A 60 0.89 -7.53 -10.94
CA LYS A 60 0.47 -6.21 -10.44
C LYS A 60 1.56 -5.38 -9.75
N ASN A 61 2.81 -5.85 -9.72
CA ASN A 61 3.97 -5.21 -9.09
C ASN A 61 3.66 -4.62 -7.69
N LEU A 62 2.90 -5.38 -6.90
CA LEU A 62 2.45 -4.97 -5.57
C LEU A 62 3.50 -5.38 -4.55
N LYS A 63 3.82 -4.46 -3.63
CA LYS A 63 4.65 -4.78 -2.48
C LYS A 63 3.79 -5.47 -1.44
N VAL A 64 4.18 -6.69 -1.08
CA VAL A 64 3.50 -7.51 -0.10
C VAL A 64 4.53 -8.05 0.87
N ILE A 65 4.25 -7.90 2.16
CA ILE A 65 5.01 -8.56 3.22
C ILE A 65 4.05 -9.48 3.97
N ILE A 66 4.49 -10.70 4.22
CA ILE A 66 3.82 -11.62 5.14
C ILE A 66 4.06 -11.09 6.54
N TYR A 67 3.02 -10.95 7.35
CA TYR A 67 3.05 -10.29 8.66
C TYR A 67 4.17 -10.85 9.56
N ASN A 68 4.33 -12.17 9.59
CA ASN A 68 5.38 -12.84 10.39
C ASN A 68 6.81 -12.52 9.92
N ASN A 69 6.98 -11.95 8.72
CA ASN A 69 8.26 -11.58 8.14
C ASN A 69 8.55 -10.07 8.26
N ILE A 70 7.68 -9.28 8.88
CA ILE A 70 7.92 -7.84 9.06
C ILE A 70 9.16 -7.63 9.91
N ASN A 71 10.17 -6.99 9.33
CA ASN A 71 11.35 -6.50 10.01
C ASN A 71 11.91 -5.30 9.24
N GLU A 72 12.86 -4.58 9.83
CA GLU A 72 13.46 -3.38 9.22
C GLU A 72 14.04 -3.64 7.83
N LYS A 73 14.75 -4.75 7.64
CA LYS A 73 15.37 -5.10 6.35
C LYS A 73 14.33 -5.34 5.25
N GLU A 74 13.17 -5.91 5.59
CA GLU A 74 12.08 -6.08 4.62
C GLU A 74 11.39 -4.74 4.30
N LEU A 75 11.27 -3.84 5.28
CA LEU A 75 10.70 -2.52 5.07
C LEU A 75 11.60 -1.59 4.25
N GLU A 76 12.92 -1.71 4.36
CA GLU A 76 13.89 -0.95 3.57
C GLU A 76 13.84 -1.25 2.06
N LYS A 77 13.38 -2.46 1.68
CA LYS A 77 13.22 -2.89 0.28
C LYS A 77 11.99 -2.27 -0.39
N ILE A 78 11.09 -1.66 0.39
CA ILE A 78 9.91 -0.94 -0.09
C ILE A 78 10.32 0.48 -0.44
#